data_AF-A0A6V7W7U7-F1
#
_entry.id   AF-A0A6V7W7U7-F1
#
_cell.length_a   1.000
_cell.length_b   1.000
_cell.length_c   1.000
_cell.angle_alpha   90.00
_cell.angle_beta   90.00
_cell.angle_gamma   90.00
#
_symmetry.space_group_name_H-M   'P 1'
#
loop_
_entity.id
_entity.type
_entity.pdbx_description
1 polymer ?
#
loop_
_entity_poly.entity_id
_entity_poly.type
_entity_poly.pdbx_seq_one_letter_code
_entity_poly.pdbx_strand_id
1 'polypeptide(L)'
;MNSSLNLLFSPKFKFSSLLRIIFCLFLFNQSQGQQHLMAPSGPSSLQVKITSLPLHVSLAQHLPQMVFTVVGRFANERIFCVSESPVSQLRFICVDCTQRNITDMFDYLNRAQDMTHETGFPTVTLPSIDANPAWTGASIMCQAAVNGGTKDSPVSVIEVRYLRNVHVVDTSGQGPVLIPNQGFHFYVECVRGQDGLCQPSARRKTLRCAVQANPPANKFGWLKNGQVISGNGPEITIGTEMIGHSLQCAANNGLYAEENPLKSEAVSIDPYTAARLLQDNFQQAQSSTPFQSGNRVEMGQSVQLNCLVEGNPRPVVFWKLRRPNGAVVDAACPQGLNGQYRETAALVTGGPQNGAVVPPQFNQQQI
;
A
#
# COMPACT_ATOMS: atom_id res chain seq x y z
N MET A 1 -10.39 -58.80 2.58
CA MET A 1 -10.98 -58.26 1.34
C MET A 1 -9.87 -57.59 0.55
N ASN A 2 -9.38 -58.28 -0.48
CA ASN A 2 -8.44 -57.74 -1.46
C ASN A 2 -9.20 -56.82 -2.42
N SER A 3 -8.61 -55.68 -2.80
CA SER A 3 -8.85 -55.06 -4.11
C SER A 3 -7.73 -54.06 -4.40
N SER A 4 -6.88 -54.47 -5.33
CA SER A 4 -5.83 -53.71 -6.00
C SER A 4 -6.44 -52.90 -7.14
N LEU A 5 -6.01 -51.64 -7.31
CA LEU A 5 -6.44 -50.78 -8.41
C LEU A 5 -5.45 -50.93 -9.58
N ASN A 6 -5.96 -51.39 -10.73
CA ASN A 6 -5.21 -51.50 -12.00
C ASN A 6 -5.17 -50.14 -12.73
N LEU A 7 -3.98 -49.73 -13.18
CA LEU A 7 -3.78 -48.65 -14.14
C LEU A 7 -3.72 -49.23 -15.56
N LEU A 8 -4.66 -48.82 -16.42
CA LEU A 8 -4.69 -49.16 -17.85
C LEU A 8 -4.08 -48.01 -18.67
N PHE A 9 -3.01 -48.30 -19.41
CA PHE A 9 -2.50 -47.46 -20.50
C PHE A 9 -3.19 -47.86 -21.81
N SER A 10 -3.72 -46.88 -22.54
CA SER A 10 -4.17 -47.04 -23.94
C SER A 10 -3.11 -46.58 -24.93
N PRO A 11 -2.92 -47.27 -26.07
CA PRO A 11 -2.03 -46.83 -27.13
C PRO A 11 -2.77 -46.43 -28.43
N LYS A 12 -2.03 -45.73 -29.29
CA LYS A 12 -2.19 -45.55 -30.75
C LYS A 12 -3.06 -44.39 -31.24
N PHE A 13 -2.40 -43.33 -31.69
CA PHE A 13 -2.85 -42.52 -32.83
C PHE A 13 -1.87 -42.72 -34.01
N LYS A 14 -2.41 -43.16 -35.15
CA LYS A 14 -1.76 -43.22 -36.46
C LYS A 14 -1.94 -41.84 -37.12
N PHE A 15 -0.86 -41.29 -37.68
CA PHE A 15 -0.96 -40.32 -38.78
C PHE A 15 -0.19 -40.84 -39.98
N SER A 16 -0.90 -40.90 -41.10
CA SER A 16 -0.44 -41.36 -42.41
C SER A 16 0.07 -40.18 -43.22
N SER A 17 1.35 -40.26 -43.60
CA SER A 17 1.91 -40.05 -44.95
C SER A 17 1.38 -38.89 -45.82
N LEU A 18 2.25 -37.93 -46.11
CA LEU A 18 2.84 -37.60 -47.45
C LEU A 18 3.12 -36.10 -47.59
N LEU A 19 4.40 -35.70 -47.52
CA LEU A 19 5.04 -34.95 -48.61
C LEU A 19 6.56 -35.02 -48.48
N ARG A 20 7.19 -35.71 -49.44
CA ARG A 20 8.62 -35.69 -49.72
C ARG A 20 8.95 -34.41 -50.49
N ILE A 21 10.14 -33.83 -50.28
CA ILE A 21 11.04 -33.27 -51.31
C ILE A 21 12.38 -32.93 -50.61
N ILE A 22 13.38 -33.82 -50.69
CA ILE A 22 14.56 -33.86 -51.57
C ILE A 22 15.84 -33.47 -50.80
N PHE A 23 16.75 -34.44 -50.82
CA PHE A 23 18.07 -34.55 -50.24
C PHE A 23 19.10 -33.99 -51.24
N CYS A 24 20.05 -33.16 -50.81
CA CYS A 24 21.34 -32.94 -51.49
C CYS A 24 22.41 -32.78 -50.40
N LEU A 25 23.09 -33.87 -50.03
CA LEU A 25 24.41 -34.29 -50.53
C LEU A 25 25.55 -33.34 -50.15
N PHE A 26 26.23 -33.74 -49.07
CA PHE A 26 27.61 -33.41 -48.76
C PHE A 26 28.52 -33.81 -49.92
N LEU A 27 29.31 -32.85 -50.42
CA LEU A 27 30.58 -33.14 -51.08
C LEU A 27 31.67 -32.19 -50.55
N PHE A 28 32.72 -32.83 -50.07
CA PHE A 28 34.06 -32.30 -49.89
C PHE A 28 34.55 -31.66 -51.19
N ASN A 29 35.09 -30.44 -51.14
CA ASN A 29 36.13 -30.04 -52.07
C ASN A 29 37.10 -29.05 -51.42
N GLN A 30 38.39 -29.37 -51.53
CA GLN A 30 39.50 -28.58 -51.02
C GLN A 30 39.85 -27.43 -51.96
N SER A 31 40.34 -26.35 -51.34
CA SER A 31 41.31 -25.35 -51.80
C SER A 31 41.18 -24.78 -53.22
N GLN A 32 40.90 -23.48 -53.30
CA GLN A 32 41.87 -22.53 -53.87
C GLN A 32 41.80 -21.21 -53.10
N GLY A 33 42.97 -20.65 -52.83
CA GLY A 33 43.15 -19.47 -52.01
C GLY A 33 42.56 -18.22 -52.65
N GLN A 34 41.82 -17.47 -51.84
CA GLN A 34 41.69 -16.04 -52.00
C GLN A 34 41.92 -15.44 -50.62
N GLN A 35 43.10 -14.87 -50.45
CA GLN A 35 43.38 -13.93 -49.39
C GLN A 35 42.41 -12.76 -49.58
N HIS A 36 41.26 -12.82 -48.89
CA HIS A 36 40.43 -11.65 -48.72
C HIS A 36 41.23 -10.72 -47.84
N LEU A 37 41.72 -9.63 -48.44
CA LEU A 37 42.33 -8.53 -47.74
C LEU A 37 41.45 -8.20 -46.54
N MET A 38 42.04 -8.27 -45.35
CA MET A 38 41.52 -7.57 -44.20
C MET A 38 41.34 -6.12 -44.63
N ALA A 39 40.10 -5.69 -44.80
CA ALA A 39 39.79 -4.28 -44.79
C ALA A 39 40.33 -3.74 -43.46
N PRO A 40 41.12 -2.67 -43.43
CA PRO A 40 41.47 -2.05 -42.18
C PRO A 40 40.16 -1.64 -41.54
N SER A 41 39.85 -2.20 -40.37
CA SER A 41 38.80 -1.65 -39.51
C SER A 41 39.14 -0.16 -39.38
N GLY A 42 38.24 0.69 -39.87
CA GLY A 42 38.31 2.13 -39.58
C GLY A 42 38.51 2.33 -38.08
N PRO A 43 39.03 3.50 -37.64
CA PRO A 43 39.31 3.73 -36.23
C PRO A 43 38.09 3.32 -35.42
N SER A 44 38.25 2.31 -34.55
CA SER A 44 37.18 1.78 -33.72
C SER A 44 36.59 2.95 -32.96
N SER A 45 35.41 3.40 -33.38
CA SER A 45 34.72 4.48 -32.71
C SER A 45 34.40 3.98 -31.31
N LEU A 46 35.05 4.55 -30.29
CA LEU A 46 34.84 4.20 -28.89
C LEU A 46 33.36 3.96 -28.60
N GLN A 47 33.02 2.75 -28.18
CA GLN A 47 31.66 2.39 -27.80
C GLN A 47 31.48 2.45 -26.29
N VAL A 48 30.29 2.91 -25.89
CA VAL A 48 29.83 2.94 -24.49
C VAL A 48 28.42 2.37 -24.48
N LYS A 49 28.13 1.47 -23.54
CA LYS A 49 26.81 0.83 -23.44
C LYS A 49 26.36 0.74 -21.99
N ILE A 50 25.05 0.90 -21.77
CA ILE A 50 24.39 0.49 -20.53
C ILE A 50 23.95 -0.97 -20.70
N THR A 51 24.18 -1.82 -19.70
CA THR A 51 23.97 -3.27 -19.81
C THR A 51 23.44 -3.85 -18.49
N SER A 52 22.82 -5.04 -18.57
CA SER A 52 22.39 -5.81 -17.40
C SER A 52 23.46 -6.79 -16.87
N LEU A 53 24.54 -6.97 -17.62
CA LEU A 53 25.67 -7.85 -17.28
C LEU A 53 27.00 -7.13 -17.54
N PRO A 54 28.04 -7.38 -16.74
CA PRO A 54 29.35 -6.78 -16.91
C PRO A 54 30.12 -7.51 -18.03
N LEU A 55 29.67 -7.36 -19.27
CA LEU A 55 30.31 -7.94 -20.45
C LEU A 55 31.11 -6.88 -21.19
N HIS A 56 32.22 -7.30 -21.81
CA HIS A 56 33.00 -6.42 -22.69
C HIS A 56 32.11 -5.83 -23.78
N VAL A 57 32.34 -4.57 -24.16
CA VAL A 57 31.37 -3.82 -24.98
C VAL A 57 31.11 -4.43 -26.36
N SER A 58 32.07 -5.17 -26.92
CA SER A 58 31.90 -5.91 -28.19
C SER A 58 30.89 -7.06 -28.09
N LEU A 59 30.72 -7.63 -26.90
CA LEU A 59 29.77 -8.71 -26.60
C LEU A 59 28.49 -8.18 -25.93
N ALA A 60 28.57 -7.00 -25.33
CA ALA A 60 27.45 -6.38 -24.65
C ALA A 60 26.38 -5.86 -25.62
N GLN A 61 25.12 -6.06 -25.23
CA GLN A 61 23.97 -5.41 -25.85
C GLN A 61 23.57 -4.19 -25.03
N HIS A 62 23.26 -3.09 -25.72
CA HIS A 62 22.73 -1.90 -25.05
C HIS A 62 21.35 -2.23 -24.46
N LEU A 63 21.13 -1.81 -23.23
CA LEU A 63 19.89 -1.97 -22.49
C LEU A 63 19.02 -0.72 -22.69
N PRO A 64 18.02 -0.73 -23.61
CA PRO A 64 17.21 0.46 -23.88
C PRO A 64 16.28 0.83 -22.72
N GLN A 65 16.03 -0.09 -21.79
CA GLN A 65 15.15 0.12 -20.65
C GLN A 65 15.77 -0.44 -19.37
N MET A 66 15.90 0.42 -18.36
CA MET A 66 16.40 0.05 -17.03
C MET A 66 15.21 -0.22 -16.11
N VAL A 67 14.94 -1.50 -15.86
CA VAL A 67 13.84 -1.91 -14.98
C VAL A 67 14.36 -2.09 -13.56
N PHE A 68 13.80 -1.35 -12.61
CA PHE A 68 14.06 -1.51 -11.19
C PHE A 68 12.82 -2.08 -10.53
N THR A 69 12.91 -3.27 -9.94
CA THR A 69 11.78 -3.94 -9.28
C THR A 69 11.93 -3.83 -7.78
N VAL A 70 11.04 -3.07 -7.15
CA VAL A 70 11.01 -2.87 -5.71
C VAL A 70 10.08 -3.90 -5.08
N VAL A 71 10.65 -5.01 -4.62
CA VAL A 71 9.96 -6.00 -3.76
C VAL A 71 10.51 -5.87 -2.35
N GLY A 72 9.70 -5.36 -1.43
CA GLY A 72 10.16 -5.03 -0.08
C GLY A 72 10.73 -3.60 -0.02
N ARG A 73 12.01 -3.44 0.36
CA ARG A 73 12.65 -2.12 0.56
C ARG A 73 13.66 -1.71 -0.51
N PHE A 74 14.14 -2.63 -1.35
CA PHE A 74 15.24 -2.35 -2.29
C PHE A 74 15.02 -3.03 -3.64
N ALA A 75 15.51 -2.38 -4.70
CA ALA A 75 15.71 -2.98 -6.01
C ALA A 75 17.11 -3.64 -6.06
N ASN A 76 17.17 -4.87 -6.60
CA ASN A 76 18.40 -5.68 -6.65
C ASN A 76 18.97 -5.81 -8.07
N GLU A 77 18.34 -5.19 -9.07
CA GLU A 77 18.84 -5.18 -10.43
C GLU A 77 20.19 -4.46 -10.49
N ARG A 78 21.18 -5.13 -11.10
CA ARG A 78 22.49 -4.54 -11.35
C ARG A 78 22.52 -3.99 -12.75
N ILE A 79 22.88 -2.73 -12.86
CA ILE A 79 23.02 -2.03 -14.13
C ILE A 79 24.46 -1.56 -14.25
N PHE A 80 25.07 -1.90 -15.37
CA PHE A 80 26.46 -1.60 -15.65
C PHE A 80 26.57 -0.59 -16.78
N CYS A 81 27.64 0.19 -16.74
CA CYS A 81 28.14 0.91 -17.88
C CYS A 81 29.53 0.40 -18.24
N VAL A 82 29.74 0.07 -19.52
CA VAL A 82 30.97 -0.55 -20.04
C VAL A 82 31.50 0.19 -21.27
N SER A 83 32.82 0.14 -21.50
CA SER A 83 33.47 0.74 -22.69
C SER A 83 34.64 -0.09 -23.25
N GLU A 84 34.98 0.11 -24.53
CA GLU A 84 35.98 -0.67 -25.30
C GLU A 84 37.43 -0.26 -25.08
N SER A 85 37.67 1.03 -24.84
CA SER A 85 39.03 1.59 -24.81
C SER A 85 39.36 2.13 -23.42
N PRO A 86 40.63 2.42 -23.11
CA PRO A 86 40.96 3.12 -21.88
C PRO A 86 40.23 4.46 -21.86
N VAL A 87 39.34 4.62 -20.88
CA VAL A 87 38.63 5.87 -20.61
C VAL A 87 39.08 6.36 -19.24
N SER A 88 39.15 7.68 -19.05
CA SER A 88 39.57 8.22 -17.76
C SER A 88 38.48 8.12 -16.70
N GLN A 89 37.21 8.08 -17.14
CA GLN A 89 36.05 7.97 -16.25
C GLN A 89 34.82 7.45 -17.00
N LEU A 90 34.02 6.62 -16.32
CA LEU A 90 32.65 6.29 -16.70
C LEU A 90 31.69 6.86 -15.67
N ARG A 91 30.55 7.39 -16.12
CA ARG A 91 29.48 7.86 -15.24
C ARG A 91 28.12 7.72 -15.88
N PHE A 92 27.10 7.52 -15.06
CA PHE A 92 25.72 7.64 -15.49
C PHE A 92 25.28 9.11 -15.44
N ILE A 93 24.51 9.54 -16.44
CA ILE A 93 23.99 10.89 -16.56
C ILE A 93 22.49 10.80 -16.81
N CYS A 94 21.73 11.57 -16.04
CA CYS A 94 20.33 11.80 -16.35
C CYS A 94 20.18 12.97 -17.32
N VAL A 95 19.57 12.70 -18.47
CA VAL A 95 19.44 13.64 -19.59
C VAL A 95 18.33 14.66 -19.34
N ASP A 96 17.25 14.23 -18.68
CA ASP A 96 16.01 15.01 -18.54
C ASP A 96 15.55 15.23 -17.08
N CYS A 97 16.37 14.87 -16.09
CA CYS A 97 15.99 14.99 -14.67
C CYS A 97 15.67 16.42 -14.23
N THR A 98 16.40 17.42 -14.74
CA THR A 98 16.16 18.83 -14.41
C THR A 98 14.78 19.27 -14.90
N GLN A 99 14.41 18.86 -16.13
CA GLN A 99 13.14 19.17 -16.77
C GLN A 99 11.98 18.44 -16.07
N ARG A 100 12.23 17.25 -15.53
CA ARG A 100 11.26 16.44 -14.77
C ARG A 100 11.21 16.74 -13.28
N ASN A 101 12.04 17.67 -12.79
CA ASN A 101 12.18 18.00 -11.37
C ASN A 101 12.53 16.78 -10.49
N ILE A 102 13.42 15.91 -10.98
CA ILE A 102 13.92 14.73 -10.26
C ILE A 102 15.30 15.07 -9.68
N THR A 103 15.37 15.36 -8.39
CA THR A 103 16.61 15.82 -7.74
C THR A 103 17.43 14.69 -7.11
N ASP A 104 16.75 13.66 -6.61
CA ASP A 104 17.36 12.52 -5.90
C ASP A 104 18.09 11.52 -6.80
N MET A 105 17.74 11.48 -8.09
CA MET A 105 18.40 10.64 -9.10
C MET A 105 19.87 11.02 -9.27
N PHE A 106 20.21 12.31 -9.25
CA PHE A 106 21.59 12.75 -9.44
C PHE A 106 22.52 12.16 -8.38
N ASP A 107 22.12 12.24 -7.11
CA ASP A 107 22.87 11.66 -6.00
C ASP A 107 22.98 10.14 -6.11
N TYR A 108 21.97 9.48 -6.67
CA TYR A 108 22.02 8.04 -6.91
C TYR A 108 23.03 7.65 -7.99
N LEU A 109 22.98 8.31 -9.15
CA LEU A 109 23.88 8.01 -10.27
C LEU A 109 25.35 8.27 -9.92
N ASN A 110 25.63 9.25 -9.08
CA ASN A 110 26.98 9.54 -8.58
C ASN A 110 27.53 8.50 -7.60
N ARG A 111 26.69 7.61 -7.07
CA ARG A 111 27.13 6.48 -6.22
C ARG A 111 27.58 5.26 -7.03
N ALA A 112 27.72 5.39 -8.36
CA ALA A 112 28.24 4.32 -9.19
C ALA A 112 29.61 3.85 -8.69
N GLN A 113 29.78 2.54 -8.60
CA GLN A 113 30.99 1.90 -8.10
C GLN A 113 31.84 1.42 -9.27
N ASP A 114 33.14 1.65 -9.20
CA ASP A 114 34.10 1.18 -10.19
C ASP A 114 34.36 -0.32 -10.02
N MET A 115 34.21 -1.07 -11.11
CA MET A 115 34.44 -2.52 -11.22
C MET A 115 35.52 -2.85 -12.24
N THR A 116 36.29 -1.86 -12.70
CA THR A 116 37.28 -2.03 -13.77
C THR A 116 38.35 -3.06 -13.43
N HIS A 117 38.84 -3.07 -12.19
CA HIS A 117 39.84 -4.04 -11.74
C HIS A 117 39.30 -5.48 -11.72
N GLU A 118 38.03 -5.66 -11.33
CA GLU A 118 37.39 -6.98 -11.25
C GLU A 118 37.04 -7.54 -12.63
N THR A 119 36.66 -6.67 -13.57
CA THR A 119 36.18 -7.06 -14.91
C THR A 119 37.30 -7.10 -15.95
N GLY A 120 38.40 -6.39 -15.72
CA GLY A 120 39.54 -6.30 -16.64
C GLY A 120 39.35 -5.29 -17.79
N PHE A 121 38.25 -4.53 -17.79
CA PHE A 121 37.95 -3.46 -18.74
C PHE A 121 37.09 -2.38 -18.07
N PRO A 122 37.04 -1.13 -18.58
CA PRO A 122 36.33 -0.05 -17.92
C PRO A 122 34.86 -0.37 -17.68
N THR A 123 34.49 -0.47 -16.40
CA THR A 123 33.15 -0.86 -15.96
C THR A 123 32.77 -0.11 -14.68
N VAL A 124 31.58 0.49 -14.64
CA VAL A 124 30.97 1.00 -13.40
C VAL A 124 29.57 0.42 -13.22
N THR A 125 29.13 0.23 -11.98
CA THR A 125 27.81 -0.32 -11.64
C THR A 125 27.05 0.57 -10.68
N LEU A 126 25.72 0.61 -10.80
CA LEU A 126 24.88 1.29 -9.83
C LEU A 126 24.64 0.42 -8.57
N PRO A 127 24.63 1.00 -7.37
CA PRO A 127 24.31 0.25 -6.15
C PRO A 127 22.81 -0.05 -6.05
N SER A 128 22.44 -1.00 -5.18
CA SER A 128 21.05 -1.22 -4.79
C SER A 128 20.47 0.01 -4.10
N ILE A 129 19.20 0.34 -4.39
CA ILE A 129 18.50 1.47 -3.78
C ILE A 129 16.99 1.17 -3.66
N ASP A 130 16.31 1.89 -2.76
CA ASP A 130 14.87 2.07 -2.82
C ASP A 130 14.55 3.03 -4.00
N ALA A 131 14.17 2.45 -5.13
CA ALA A 131 13.92 3.21 -6.35
C ALA A 131 12.65 4.08 -6.18
N ASN A 132 12.78 5.38 -6.40
CA ASN A 132 11.66 6.30 -6.30
C ASN A 132 10.74 6.13 -7.52
N PRO A 133 9.43 5.88 -7.35
CA PRO A 133 8.48 5.77 -8.46
C PRO A 133 8.50 6.95 -9.45
N ALA A 134 8.84 8.15 -8.97
CA ALA A 134 8.94 9.36 -9.78
C ALA A 134 10.02 9.27 -10.87
N TRP A 135 10.95 8.31 -10.77
CA TRP A 135 12.00 8.07 -11.75
C TRP A 135 11.49 7.42 -13.04
N THR A 136 10.31 6.80 -13.01
CA THR A 136 9.73 6.13 -14.19
C THR A 136 9.61 7.13 -15.35
N GLY A 137 10.17 6.77 -16.50
CA GLY A 137 10.21 7.59 -17.71
C GLY A 137 11.42 8.53 -17.80
N ALA A 138 12.26 8.64 -16.76
CA ALA A 138 13.51 9.40 -16.84
C ALA A 138 14.50 8.75 -17.81
N SER A 139 15.28 9.57 -18.48
CA SER A 139 16.21 9.19 -19.54
C SER A 139 17.64 9.21 -19.01
N ILE A 140 18.30 8.05 -18.97
CA ILE A 140 19.69 7.89 -18.53
C ILE A 140 20.57 7.53 -19.71
N MET A 141 21.79 8.06 -19.74
CA MET A 141 22.85 7.57 -20.61
C MET A 141 24.10 7.31 -19.78
N CYS A 142 25.00 6.48 -20.30
CA CYS A 142 26.35 6.41 -19.77
C CYS A 142 27.30 7.24 -20.61
N GLN A 143 28.14 8.01 -19.94
CA GLN A 143 29.15 8.86 -20.56
C GLN A 143 30.55 8.39 -20.17
N ALA A 144 31.40 8.25 -21.18
CA ALA A 144 32.83 8.06 -21.05
C ALA A 144 33.59 9.36 -21.32
N ALA A 145 34.53 9.70 -20.45
CA ALA A 145 35.49 10.79 -20.68
C ALA A 145 36.73 10.26 -21.42
N VAL A 146 37.04 10.85 -22.58
CA VAL A 146 38.17 10.46 -23.46
C VAL A 146 38.84 11.69 -24.06
N ASN A 147 40.15 11.82 -23.88
CA ASN A 147 41.03 12.78 -24.58
C ASN A 147 40.44 14.20 -24.72
N GLY A 148 39.95 14.78 -23.62
CA GLY A 148 39.41 16.15 -23.60
C GLY A 148 37.96 16.30 -24.10
N GLY A 149 37.27 15.19 -24.39
CA GLY A 149 35.85 15.16 -24.76
C GLY A 149 35.10 14.02 -24.10
N THR A 150 33.87 13.80 -24.56
CA THR A 150 32.98 12.75 -24.05
C THR A 150 32.41 11.90 -25.17
N LYS A 151 32.08 10.65 -24.84
CA LYS A 151 31.33 9.74 -25.69
C LYS A 151 30.20 9.13 -24.87
N ASP A 152 29.00 9.17 -25.44
CA ASP A 152 27.78 8.77 -24.77
C ASP A 152 27.27 7.46 -25.36
N SER A 153 26.67 6.63 -24.51
CA SER A 153 25.86 5.51 -24.94
C SER A 153 24.55 6.02 -25.58
N PRO A 154 23.80 5.16 -26.28
CA PRO A 154 22.39 5.41 -26.51
C PRO A 154 21.65 5.61 -25.17
N VAL A 155 20.50 6.29 -25.22
CA VAL A 155 19.68 6.56 -24.03
C VAL A 155 18.95 5.28 -23.60
N SER A 156 18.78 5.14 -22.29
CA SER A 156 18.00 4.12 -21.60
C SER A 156 16.89 4.79 -20.78
N VAL A 157 15.66 4.29 -20.89
CA VAL A 157 14.53 4.81 -20.11
C VAL A 157 14.34 4.00 -18.84
N ILE A 158 14.11 4.66 -17.71
CA ILE A 158 13.85 4.00 -16.44
C ILE A 158 12.39 3.53 -16.34
N GLU A 159 12.19 2.31 -15.88
CA GLU A 159 10.88 1.80 -15.44
C GLU A 159 11.00 1.30 -13.99
N VAL A 160 10.33 1.96 -13.04
CA VAL A 160 10.28 1.49 -11.65
C VAL A 160 9.00 0.67 -11.46
N ARG A 161 9.17 -0.62 -11.19
CA ARG A 161 8.07 -1.55 -10.89
C ARG A 161 7.93 -1.73 -9.39
N TYR A 162 6.72 -1.58 -8.87
CA TYR A 162 6.43 -1.70 -7.45
C TYR A 162 4.98 -2.07 -7.19
N LEU A 163 4.70 -2.60 -6.00
CA LEU A 163 3.37 -2.72 -5.43
C LEU A 163 3.50 -2.57 -3.92
N ARG A 164 2.84 -1.53 -3.37
CA ARG A 164 2.95 -1.16 -1.95
C ARG A 164 1.66 -0.52 -1.45
N ASN A 165 1.58 -0.33 -0.13
CA ASN A 165 0.49 0.38 0.53
C ASN A 165 -0.89 -0.21 0.17
N VAL A 166 -1.05 -1.54 0.31
CA VAL A 166 -2.36 -2.19 0.16
C VAL A 166 -3.19 -1.89 1.40
N HIS A 167 -4.34 -1.23 1.23
CA HIS A 167 -5.21 -0.84 2.33
C HIS A 167 -6.67 -0.82 1.90
N VAL A 168 -7.57 -0.90 2.89
CA VAL A 168 -9.01 -0.87 2.66
C VAL A 168 -9.51 0.56 2.80
N VAL A 169 -10.29 1.04 1.84
CA VAL A 169 -10.94 2.36 1.87
C VAL A 169 -12.42 2.21 1.51
N ASP A 170 -13.23 3.22 1.78
CA ASP A 170 -14.58 3.27 1.21
C ASP A 170 -14.61 3.84 -0.22
N THR A 171 -15.80 3.98 -0.79
CA THR A 171 -15.98 4.50 -2.16
C THR A 171 -15.49 5.93 -2.36
N SER A 172 -15.36 6.72 -1.29
CA SER A 172 -14.81 8.08 -1.32
C SER A 172 -13.28 8.12 -1.17
N GLY A 173 -12.65 6.97 -0.94
CA GLY A 173 -11.22 6.86 -0.65
C GLY A 173 -10.87 7.10 0.82
N GLN A 174 -11.87 7.20 1.71
CA GLN A 174 -11.62 7.36 3.14
C GLN A 174 -11.24 6.02 3.77
N GLY A 175 -10.10 6.00 4.47
CA GLY A 175 -9.62 4.84 5.21
C GLY A 175 -10.42 4.55 6.49
N PRO A 176 -10.16 3.42 7.14
CA PRO A 176 -10.77 3.07 8.42
C PRO A 176 -10.35 4.02 9.54
N VAL A 177 -11.14 4.07 10.60
CA VAL A 177 -10.81 4.80 11.81
C VAL A 177 -9.82 3.98 12.63
N LEU A 178 -8.68 4.56 12.99
CA LEU A 178 -7.73 3.96 13.91
C LEU A 178 -8.18 4.22 15.35
N ILE A 179 -8.47 3.16 16.09
CA ILE A 179 -8.74 3.22 17.53
C ILE A 179 -7.50 2.73 18.27
N PRO A 180 -6.91 3.52 19.18
CA PRO A 180 -5.75 3.10 19.96
C PRO A 180 -5.98 1.76 20.66
N ASN A 181 -5.02 0.84 20.54
CA ASN A 181 -5.06 -0.53 21.09
C ASN A 181 -6.16 -1.46 20.54
N GLN A 182 -7.01 -1.01 19.61
CA GLN A 182 -8.04 -1.86 18.97
C GLN A 182 -7.81 -2.04 17.46
N GLY A 183 -7.03 -1.15 16.84
CA GLY A 183 -6.64 -1.25 15.44
C GLY A 183 -7.54 -0.43 14.52
N PHE A 184 -7.73 -0.91 13.29
CA PHE A 184 -8.51 -0.20 12.27
C PHE A 184 -9.95 -0.69 12.23
N HIS A 185 -10.90 0.24 12.15
CA HIS A 185 -12.32 -0.04 12.21
C HIS A 185 -13.09 0.63 11.06
N PHE A 186 -13.99 -0.14 10.45
CA PHE A 186 -15.08 0.37 9.62
C PHE A 186 -16.41 0.11 10.31
N TYR A 187 -17.37 1.01 10.08
CA TYR A 187 -18.70 0.87 10.64
C TYR A 187 -19.75 0.61 9.56
N VAL A 188 -20.69 -0.26 9.88
CA VAL A 188 -21.87 -0.59 9.06
C VAL A 188 -23.14 -0.24 9.84
N GLU A 189 -24.08 0.43 9.20
CA GLU A 189 -25.34 0.84 9.83
C GLU A 189 -26.10 -0.34 10.43
N CYS A 190 -26.31 -0.29 11.75
CA CYS A 190 -27.01 -1.31 12.52
C CYS A 190 -28.25 -0.70 13.17
N VAL A 191 -29.43 -1.14 12.73
CA VAL A 191 -30.69 -0.88 13.42
C VAL A 191 -31.00 -2.11 14.28
N ARG A 192 -31.06 -1.92 15.60
CA ARG A 192 -31.33 -3.03 16.53
C ARG A 192 -32.82 -3.42 16.50
N GLY A 193 -33.09 -4.71 16.33
CA GLY A 193 -34.42 -5.29 16.47
C GLY A 193 -34.88 -5.41 17.92
N GLN A 194 -36.06 -5.98 18.13
CA GLN A 194 -36.59 -6.25 19.49
C GLN A 194 -35.73 -7.26 20.26
N ASP A 195 -35.00 -8.11 19.55
CA ASP A 195 -34.02 -9.07 20.06
C ASP A 195 -32.66 -8.44 20.38
N GLY A 196 -32.49 -7.13 20.13
CA GLY A 196 -31.23 -6.42 20.32
C GLY A 196 -30.18 -6.69 19.24
N LEU A 197 -30.49 -7.51 18.23
CA LEU A 197 -29.59 -7.85 17.14
C LEU A 197 -29.69 -6.84 16.01
N CYS A 198 -28.59 -6.66 15.26
CA CYS A 198 -28.61 -5.82 14.06
C CYS A 198 -29.49 -6.47 13.00
N GLN A 199 -30.57 -5.79 12.63
CA GLN A 199 -31.42 -6.25 11.54
C GLN A 199 -30.68 -6.12 10.20
N PRO A 200 -30.90 -7.05 9.25
CA PRO A 200 -30.35 -6.94 7.90
C PRO A 200 -30.78 -5.61 7.27
N SER A 201 -29.86 -4.65 7.24
CA SER A 201 -30.13 -3.35 6.64
C SER A 201 -29.97 -3.48 5.12
N ALA A 202 -30.87 -2.85 4.35
CA ALA A 202 -30.66 -2.74 2.89
C ALA A 202 -29.45 -1.85 2.55
N ARG A 203 -28.95 -1.08 3.52
CA ARG A 203 -27.83 -0.14 3.36
C ARG A 203 -26.51 -0.87 3.59
N ARG A 204 -26.00 -1.44 2.51
CA ARG A 204 -24.67 -2.04 2.47
C ARG A 204 -23.62 -0.98 2.18
N LYS A 205 -22.42 -1.18 2.72
CA LYS A 205 -21.26 -0.32 2.48
C LYS A 205 -20.34 -1.00 1.47
N THR A 206 -19.96 -0.29 0.42
CA THR A 206 -18.94 -0.78 -0.52
C THR A 206 -17.58 -0.30 -0.07
N LEU A 207 -16.63 -1.23 0.03
CA LEU A 207 -15.23 -1.00 0.32
C LEU A 207 -14.39 -1.31 -0.91
N ARG A 208 -13.24 -0.65 -1.00
CA ARG A 208 -12.25 -0.74 -2.08
C ARG A 208 -10.90 -1.16 -1.51
N CYS A 209 -10.20 -2.01 -2.25
CA CYS A 209 -8.80 -2.33 -2.01
C CYS A 209 -7.94 -1.31 -2.75
N ALA A 210 -7.45 -0.31 -2.02
CA ALA A 210 -6.56 0.71 -2.56
C ALA A 210 -5.11 0.24 -2.49
N VAL A 211 -4.37 0.43 -3.57
CA VAL A 211 -2.98 -0.01 -3.70
C VAL A 211 -2.22 0.97 -4.60
N GLN A 212 -0.96 1.22 -4.27
CA GLN A 212 -0.04 1.95 -5.15
C GLN A 212 0.80 0.93 -5.91
N ALA A 213 0.66 0.88 -7.23
CA ALA A 213 1.36 -0.10 -8.04
C ALA A 213 1.74 0.43 -9.43
N ASN A 214 2.89 -0.02 -9.92
CA ASN A 214 3.30 0.09 -11.31
C ASN A 214 3.92 -1.25 -11.76
N PRO A 215 3.36 -1.96 -12.76
CA PRO A 215 2.08 -1.66 -13.44
C PRO A 215 0.89 -1.74 -12.46
N PRO A 216 -0.31 -1.25 -12.84
CA PRO A 216 -1.50 -1.34 -12.00
C PRO A 216 -1.80 -2.76 -11.54
N ALA A 217 -2.32 -2.90 -10.32
CA ALA A 217 -2.77 -4.19 -9.80
C ALA A 217 -3.91 -4.76 -10.64
N ASN A 218 -3.81 -6.04 -10.97
CA ASN A 218 -4.75 -6.75 -11.84
C ASN A 218 -5.38 -7.98 -11.16
N LYS A 219 -4.93 -8.32 -9.96
CA LYS A 219 -5.46 -9.42 -9.16
C LYS A 219 -5.77 -8.91 -7.76
N PHE A 220 -6.97 -9.23 -7.30
CA PHE A 220 -7.48 -8.82 -6.00
C PHE A 220 -8.12 -10.00 -5.28
N GLY A 221 -8.00 -10.02 -3.96
CA GLY A 221 -8.65 -11.00 -3.09
C GLY A 221 -9.13 -10.35 -1.81
N TRP A 222 -10.24 -10.84 -1.27
CA TRP A 222 -10.77 -10.40 0.02
C TRP A 222 -10.75 -11.56 1.00
N LEU A 223 -10.29 -11.27 2.22
CA LEU A 223 -10.19 -12.24 3.30
C LEU A 223 -11.05 -11.80 4.48
N LYS A 224 -11.89 -12.72 4.97
CA LYS A 224 -12.66 -12.59 6.21
C LYS A 224 -12.01 -13.46 7.27
N ASN A 225 -11.57 -12.88 8.38
CA ASN A 225 -10.86 -13.61 9.45
C ASN A 225 -9.68 -14.44 8.92
N GLY A 226 -8.94 -13.88 7.96
CA GLY A 226 -7.81 -14.54 7.30
C GLY A 226 -8.19 -15.59 6.25
N GLN A 227 -9.47 -15.92 6.06
CA GLN A 227 -9.94 -16.87 5.04
C GLN A 227 -10.45 -16.13 3.81
N VAL A 228 -10.07 -16.61 2.62
CA VAL A 228 -10.51 -16.01 1.35
C VAL A 228 -12.02 -16.18 1.18
N ILE A 229 -12.73 -15.08 0.94
CA ILE A 229 -14.20 -15.06 0.76
C ILE A 229 -14.65 -14.61 -0.62
N SER A 230 -13.81 -13.87 -1.35
CA SER A 230 -14.07 -13.49 -2.74
C SER A 230 -12.76 -13.14 -3.44
N GLY A 231 -12.76 -13.20 -4.77
CA GLY A 231 -11.60 -12.89 -5.60
C GLY A 231 -11.99 -12.29 -6.95
N ASN A 232 -11.11 -11.41 -7.46
CA ASN A 232 -11.09 -10.75 -8.78
C ASN A 232 -11.57 -9.29 -8.84
N GLY A 233 -12.22 -8.77 -7.80
CA GLY A 233 -12.68 -7.37 -7.76
C GLY A 233 -11.86 -6.52 -6.79
N PRO A 234 -11.52 -5.27 -7.15
CA PRO A 234 -10.98 -4.31 -6.19
C PRO A 234 -12.02 -3.85 -5.17
N GLU A 235 -13.28 -4.29 -5.29
CA GLU A 235 -14.40 -3.87 -4.46
C GLU A 235 -15.06 -5.06 -3.75
N ILE A 236 -15.60 -4.81 -2.56
CA ILE A 236 -16.49 -5.71 -1.83
C ILE A 236 -17.62 -4.91 -1.23
N THR A 237 -18.81 -5.50 -1.14
CA THR A 237 -19.95 -4.90 -0.46
C THR A 237 -20.22 -5.67 0.83
N ILE A 238 -20.26 -4.95 1.95
CA ILE A 238 -20.45 -5.50 3.29
C ILE A 238 -21.76 -4.97 3.91
N GLY A 239 -22.47 -5.84 4.62
CA GLY A 239 -23.63 -5.52 5.43
C GLY A 239 -23.46 -5.96 6.88
N THR A 240 -24.59 -6.12 7.58
CA THR A 240 -24.61 -6.51 8.99
C THR A 240 -24.04 -7.90 9.23
N GLU A 241 -24.00 -8.77 8.22
CA GLU A 241 -23.39 -10.10 8.25
C GLU A 241 -21.85 -10.10 8.39
N MET A 242 -21.23 -8.93 8.22
CA MET A 242 -19.79 -8.75 8.39
C MET A 242 -19.41 -8.21 9.77
N ILE A 243 -20.39 -7.78 10.58
CA ILE A 243 -20.15 -7.25 11.93
C ILE A 243 -19.47 -8.31 12.82
N GLY A 244 -18.47 -7.89 13.58
CA GLY A 244 -17.69 -8.77 14.47
C GLY A 244 -16.65 -9.62 13.75
N HIS A 245 -16.44 -9.38 12.46
CA HIS A 245 -15.40 -10.03 11.67
C HIS A 245 -14.31 -9.03 11.26
N SER A 246 -13.14 -9.56 10.97
CA SER A 246 -12.05 -8.82 10.37
C SER A 246 -12.06 -9.00 8.86
N LEU A 247 -11.71 -7.95 8.15
CA LEU A 247 -11.60 -7.90 6.70
C LEU A 247 -10.19 -7.45 6.30
N GLN A 248 -9.62 -8.14 5.33
CA GLN A 248 -8.38 -7.74 4.65
C GLN A 248 -8.60 -7.79 3.16
N CYS A 249 -7.89 -6.95 2.43
CA CYS A 249 -7.77 -7.08 0.99
C CYS A 249 -6.33 -7.46 0.61
N ALA A 250 -6.19 -8.14 -0.52
CA ALA A 250 -4.94 -8.51 -1.11
C ALA A 250 -4.90 -7.99 -2.55
N ALA A 251 -3.73 -7.53 -2.99
CA ALA A 251 -3.53 -7.07 -4.36
C ALA A 251 -2.23 -7.64 -4.93
N ASN A 252 -2.24 -7.89 -6.23
CA ASN A 252 -1.07 -8.31 -6.99
C ASN A 252 -1.07 -7.67 -8.39
N ASN A 253 0.12 -7.37 -8.90
CA ASN A 253 0.38 -6.88 -10.27
C ASN A 253 1.41 -7.77 -11.00
N GLY A 254 1.69 -8.96 -10.48
CA GLY A 254 2.69 -9.89 -11.00
C GLY A 254 4.06 -9.80 -10.35
N LEU A 255 4.25 -8.89 -9.37
CA LEU A 255 5.51 -8.77 -8.62
C LEU A 255 5.63 -9.73 -7.44
N TYR A 256 4.50 -10.19 -6.91
CA TYR A 256 4.45 -11.16 -5.82
C TYR A 256 4.00 -12.52 -6.36
N ALA A 257 4.45 -13.60 -5.71
CA ALA A 257 3.94 -14.93 -6.01
C ALA A 257 2.42 -15.00 -5.80
N GLU A 258 1.71 -15.78 -6.60
CA GLU A 258 0.24 -15.86 -6.58
C GLU A 258 -0.30 -16.37 -5.25
N GLU A 259 0.43 -17.28 -4.62
CA GLU A 259 0.17 -17.84 -3.30
C GLU A 259 0.45 -16.86 -2.15
N ASN A 260 1.20 -15.79 -2.41
CA ASN A 260 1.60 -14.82 -1.40
C ASN A 260 1.48 -13.37 -1.89
N PRO A 261 0.26 -12.91 -2.24
CA PRO A 261 0.04 -11.51 -2.63
C PRO A 261 0.23 -10.59 -1.42
N LEU A 262 0.52 -9.31 -1.69
CA LEU A 262 0.61 -8.31 -0.62
C LEU A 262 -0.79 -8.04 -0.05
N LYS A 263 -0.91 -8.11 1.28
CA LYS A 263 -2.18 -7.95 2.02
C LYS A 263 -2.19 -6.64 2.79
N SER A 264 -3.40 -6.08 2.96
CA SER A 264 -3.64 -5.00 3.89
C SER A 264 -3.53 -5.47 5.34
N GLU A 265 -3.43 -4.50 6.24
CA GLU A 265 -3.76 -4.73 7.65
C GLU A 265 -5.23 -5.15 7.79
N ALA A 266 -5.52 -5.87 8.87
CA ALA A 266 -6.87 -6.31 9.19
C ALA A 266 -7.69 -5.14 9.72
N VAL A 267 -8.89 -4.99 9.18
CA VAL A 267 -9.86 -3.99 9.60
C VAL A 267 -11.06 -4.69 10.23
N SER A 268 -11.40 -4.30 11.46
CA SER A 268 -12.59 -4.78 12.15
C SER A 268 -13.84 -4.10 11.62
N ILE A 269 -14.92 -4.87 11.47
CA ILE A 269 -16.22 -4.34 11.06
C ILE A 269 -17.15 -4.27 12.27
N ASP A 270 -17.55 -3.05 12.61
CA ASP A 270 -18.34 -2.76 13.80
C ASP A 270 -19.74 -2.25 13.44
N PRO A 271 -20.73 -2.40 14.35
CA PRO A 271 -22.03 -1.80 14.15
C PRO A 271 -21.93 -0.28 14.34
N TYR A 272 -22.41 0.50 13.38
CA TYR A 272 -22.72 1.90 13.62
C TYR A 272 -24.09 2.00 14.29
N THR A 273 -24.14 2.61 15.47
CA THR A 273 -25.41 2.98 16.11
C THR A 273 -25.39 4.47 16.43
N ALA A 274 -26.43 5.17 15.98
CA ALA A 274 -26.57 6.60 16.24
C ALA A 274 -26.57 6.89 17.75
N ALA A 275 -26.02 8.04 18.12
CA ALA A 275 -25.99 8.48 19.51
C ALA A 275 -27.42 8.69 20.04
N ARG A 276 -27.72 8.11 21.21
CA ARG A 276 -29.02 8.27 21.87
C ARG A 276 -28.81 8.59 23.35
N LEU A 277 -29.52 9.61 23.82
CA LEU A 277 -29.64 9.89 25.25
C LEU A 277 -30.61 8.87 25.86
N LEU A 278 -30.13 8.08 26.81
CA LEU A 278 -30.94 7.10 27.52
C LEU A 278 -31.58 7.72 28.75
N GLN A 279 -30.78 8.44 29.55
CA GLN A 279 -31.20 9.05 30.81
C GLN A 279 -30.40 10.32 31.06
N ASP A 280 -30.99 11.24 31.80
CA ASP A 280 -30.32 12.40 32.38
C ASP A 280 -30.93 12.72 33.75
N ASN A 281 -30.24 13.55 34.53
CA ASN A 281 -30.75 14.05 35.80
C ASN A 281 -31.19 15.53 35.72
N PHE A 282 -31.37 16.10 34.52
CA PHE A 282 -31.56 17.54 34.36
C PHE A 282 -32.86 18.00 35.02
N GLN A 283 -33.97 17.30 34.83
CA GLN A 283 -35.25 17.62 35.46
C GLN A 283 -35.18 17.53 36.99
N GLN A 284 -34.46 16.54 37.53
CA GLN A 284 -34.26 16.37 38.96
C GLN A 284 -33.32 17.44 39.54
N ALA A 285 -32.25 17.78 38.80
CA ALA A 285 -31.34 18.84 39.19
C ALA A 285 -32.09 20.19 39.24
N GLN A 286 -32.92 20.49 38.24
CA GLN A 286 -33.72 21.72 38.21
C GLN A 286 -34.69 21.88 39.39
N SER A 287 -35.14 20.78 40.00
CA SER A 287 -36.07 20.80 41.15
C SER A 287 -35.37 20.79 42.51
N SER A 288 -34.03 20.82 42.55
CA SER A 288 -33.25 20.77 43.78
C SER A 288 -32.27 21.94 43.90
N THR A 289 -31.86 22.26 45.12
CA THR A 289 -30.79 23.25 45.36
C THR A 289 -29.49 22.82 44.67
N PRO A 290 -28.74 23.72 44.04
CA PRO A 290 -28.85 25.19 44.09
C PRO A 290 -29.66 25.83 42.94
N PHE A 291 -30.43 25.07 42.15
CA PHE A 291 -31.24 25.67 41.10
C PHE A 291 -32.37 26.52 41.69
N GLN A 292 -32.46 27.77 41.22
CA GLN A 292 -33.52 28.73 41.49
C GLN A 292 -34.42 28.92 40.28
N SER A 293 -35.54 29.61 40.49
CA SER A 293 -36.49 29.98 39.43
C SER A 293 -35.80 30.58 38.21
N GLY A 294 -36.16 30.11 37.01
CA GLY A 294 -35.57 30.57 35.76
C GLY A 294 -34.24 29.91 35.40
N ASN A 295 -33.96 28.70 35.91
CA ASN A 295 -32.73 27.93 35.67
C ASN A 295 -31.46 28.69 36.08
N ARG A 296 -31.53 29.38 37.21
CA ARG A 296 -30.42 30.17 37.76
C ARG A 296 -29.74 29.42 38.90
N VAL A 297 -28.45 29.64 39.06
CA VAL A 297 -27.63 29.09 40.14
C VAL A 297 -26.84 30.25 40.74
N GLU A 298 -26.80 30.37 42.07
CA GLU A 298 -26.06 31.45 42.73
C GLU A 298 -24.55 31.32 42.53
N MET A 299 -23.86 32.45 42.58
CA MET A 299 -22.40 32.48 42.42
C MET A 299 -21.72 31.67 43.53
N GLY A 300 -20.76 30.81 43.14
CA GLY A 300 -20.07 29.92 44.07
C GLY A 300 -20.79 28.61 44.39
N GLN A 301 -22.01 28.41 43.86
CA GLN A 301 -22.72 27.13 43.94
C GLN A 301 -22.40 26.24 42.74
N SER A 302 -22.39 24.92 42.93
CA SER A 302 -22.13 23.94 41.88
C SER A 302 -23.33 23.02 41.66
N VAL A 303 -23.64 22.73 40.40
CA VAL A 303 -24.66 21.75 40.00
C VAL A 303 -23.97 20.55 39.36
N GLN A 304 -24.46 19.35 39.67
CA GLN A 304 -24.04 18.13 39.01
C GLN A 304 -25.06 17.70 37.94
N LEU A 305 -24.62 17.71 36.68
CA LEU A 305 -25.40 17.19 35.56
C LEU A 305 -24.79 15.89 35.04
N ASN A 306 -25.61 14.84 34.99
CA ASN A 306 -25.27 13.51 34.53
C ASN A 306 -26.13 13.18 33.31
N CYS A 307 -25.53 12.54 32.32
CA CYS A 307 -26.23 11.98 31.17
C CYS A 307 -25.67 10.59 30.86
N LEU A 308 -26.57 9.65 30.60
CA LEU A 308 -26.27 8.33 30.09
C LEU A 308 -26.60 8.32 28.61
N VAL A 309 -25.60 8.10 27.78
CA VAL A 309 -25.75 7.99 26.33
C VAL A 309 -25.30 6.62 25.85
N GLU A 310 -25.87 6.16 24.75
CA GLU A 310 -25.34 5.05 23.96
C GLU A 310 -25.02 5.50 22.54
N GLY A 311 -24.19 4.74 21.85
CA GLY A 311 -23.78 4.98 20.47
C GLY A 311 -22.48 4.24 20.16
N ASN A 312 -22.29 3.87 18.89
CA ASN A 312 -21.06 3.25 18.42
C ASN A 312 -20.69 3.82 17.03
N PRO A 313 -19.48 4.38 16.83
CA PRO A 313 -18.42 4.62 17.82
C PRO A 313 -18.88 5.47 19.01
N ARG A 314 -18.11 5.43 20.10
CA ARG A 314 -18.39 6.17 21.33
C ARG A 314 -18.69 7.64 20.98
N PRO A 315 -19.89 8.16 21.27
CA PRO A 315 -20.26 9.51 20.88
C PRO A 315 -19.51 10.54 21.72
N VAL A 316 -19.26 11.70 21.11
CA VAL A 316 -18.78 12.88 21.83
C VAL A 316 -19.98 13.54 22.51
N VAL A 317 -19.89 13.77 23.81
CA VAL A 317 -20.97 14.31 24.63
C VAL A 317 -20.58 15.67 25.18
N PHE A 318 -21.47 16.63 25.04
CA PHE A 318 -21.29 17.98 25.56
C PHE A 318 -22.65 18.57 25.96
N TRP A 319 -22.63 19.42 26.98
CA TRP A 319 -23.80 20.21 27.37
C TRP A 319 -23.83 21.50 26.57
N LYS A 320 -25.03 21.99 26.25
CA LYS A 320 -25.20 23.31 25.62
C LYS A 320 -25.72 24.31 26.63
N LEU A 321 -25.00 25.42 26.78
CA LEU A 321 -25.37 26.54 27.64
C LEU A 321 -25.88 27.70 26.78
N ARG A 322 -27.10 28.16 27.04
CA ARG A 322 -27.60 29.41 26.46
C ARG A 322 -27.23 30.58 27.38
N ARG A 323 -26.43 31.51 26.87
CA ARG A 323 -26.03 32.75 27.55
C ARG A 323 -27.18 33.78 27.54
N PRO A 324 -27.14 34.79 28.43
CA PRO A 324 -28.16 35.85 28.49
C PRO A 324 -28.33 36.63 27.18
N ASN A 325 -27.28 36.76 26.38
CA ASN A 325 -27.32 37.39 25.06
C ASN A 325 -27.95 36.49 23.96
N GLY A 326 -28.51 35.33 24.32
CA GLY A 326 -29.11 34.36 23.41
C GLY A 326 -28.14 33.39 22.76
N ALA A 327 -26.82 33.60 22.89
CA ALA A 327 -25.82 32.72 22.30
C ALA A 327 -25.86 31.32 22.95
N VAL A 328 -25.82 30.27 22.15
CA VAL A 328 -25.69 28.89 22.63
C VAL A 328 -24.24 28.48 22.45
N VAL A 329 -23.56 28.19 23.56
CA VAL A 329 -22.17 27.73 23.58
C VAL A 329 -22.09 26.31 24.10
N ASP A 330 -21.14 25.54 23.60
CA ASP A 330 -20.84 24.24 24.19
C ASP A 330 -20.17 24.49 25.55
N ALA A 331 -20.80 23.98 26.61
CA ALA A 331 -20.22 24.00 27.94
C ALA A 331 -19.17 22.89 28.00
N ALA A 332 -17.96 23.25 28.44
CA ALA A 332 -16.88 22.29 28.61
C ALA A 332 -17.32 21.16 29.54
N CYS A 333 -17.39 19.94 29.01
CA CYS A 333 -17.43 18.72 29.80
C CYS A 333 -15.97 18.30 30.01
N PRO A 334 -15.41 18.30 31.23
CA PRO A 334 -14.00 17.96 31.47
C PRO A 334 -13.60 16.52 31.06
N GLN A 335 -14.51 15.75 30.47
CA GLN A 335 -14.32 14.34 30.16
C GLN A 335 -14.09 14.04 28.67
N GLY A 336 -14.02 15.04 27.80
CA GLY A 336 -13.63 14.86 26.40
C GLY A 336 -12.24 14.21 26.27
N LEU A 337 -12.19 13.07 25.56
CA LEU A 337 -11.04 12.20 25.26
C LEU A 337 -10.38 11.45 26.45
N ASN A 338 -10.28 12.04 27.65
CA ASN A 338 -9.51 11.46 28.78
C ASN A 338 -10.28 11.30 30.11
N GLY A 339 -11.61 11.38 30.10
CA GLY A 339 -12.42 11.16 31.31
C GLY A 339 -12.34 9.72 31.84
N GLN A 340 -12.43 9.52 33.17
CA GLN A 340 -12.67 8.19 33.74
C GLN A 340 -14.10 7.74 33.43
N TYR A 341 -14.26 7.06 32.31
CA TYR A 341 -15.51 6.38 31.96
C TYR A 341 -15.57 5.06 32.71
N ARG A 342 -16.63 4.83 33.48
CA ARG A 342 -16.92 3.50 34.03
C ARG A 342 -17.89 2.82 33.08
N GLU A 343 -17.48 1.71 32.46
CA GLU A 343 -18.40 0.82 31.78
C GLU A 343 -19.40 0.29 32.82
N THR A 344 -20.67 0.64 32.70
CA THR A 344 -21.71 -0.23 33.25
C THR A 344 -21.70 -1.48 32.39
N ALA A 345 -21.28 -2.60 32.99
CA ALA A 345 -21.35 -3.90 32.34
C ALA A 345 -22.72 -4.04 31.68
N ALA A 346 -22.73 -4.52 30.43
CA ALA A 346 -23.97 -4.95 29.78
C ALA A 346 -24.76 -5.79 30.78
N LEU A 347 -26.06 -5.50 30.91
CA LEU A 347 -27.01 -6.20 31.79
C LEU A 347 -27.00 -7.71 31.48
N VAL A 348 -26.01 -8.42 32.04
CA VAL A 348 -26.13 -9.82 32.38
C VAL A 348 -26.91 -9.81 33.68
N THR A 349 -28.14 -10.26 33.59
CA THR A 349 -29.11 -10.40 34.68
C THR A 349 -28.47 -10.98 35.95
N GLY A 350 -28.46 -10.20 37.04
CA GLY A 350 -28.31 -10.73 38.40
C GLY A 350 -27.55 -9.86 39.42
N GLY A 351 -28.30 -9.14 40.26
CA GLY A 351 -27.91 -8.86 41.65
C GLY A 351 -27.07 -7.60 41.94
N PRO A 352 -27.23 -6.97 43.13
CA PRO A 352 -26.87 -5.58 43.37
C PRO A 352 -25.44 -5.44 43.88
N GLN A 353 -24.65 -4.52 43.33
CA GLN A 353 -23.50 -3.98 44.06
C GLN A 353 -23.34 -2.47 43.89
N ASN A 354 -23.31 -1.84 45.06
CA ASN A 354 -22.96 -0.45 45.31
C ASN A 354 -21.56 -0.13 44.79
N GLY A 355 -21.41 1.06 44.21
CA GLY A 355 -20.12 1.60 43.81
C GLY A 355 -20.23 3.08 43.48
N ALA A 356 -20.45 3.88 44.52
CA ALA A 356 -20.36 5.34 44.44
C ALA A 356 -18.96 5.76 43.97
N VAL A 357 -18.88 6.72 43.04
CA VAL A 357 -17.64 7.42 42.70
C VAL A 357 -17.97 8.91 42.52
N VAL A 358 -17.12 9.74 43.13
CA VAL A 358 -17.26 11.19 43.32
C VAL A 358 -17.06 11.96 42.00
N PRO A 359 -17.90 12.96 41.66
CA PRO A 359 -17.73 13.79 40.47
C PRO A 359 -17.08 15.15 40.79
N PRO A 360 -16.51 15.84 39.79
CA PRO A 360 -15.73 17.06 39.99
C PRO A 360 -16.61 18.27 40.30
N GLN A 361 -16.08 19.18 41.13
CA GLN A 361 -16.68 20.47 41.43
C GLN A 361 -16.54 21.42 40.23
N PHE A 362 -17.66 21.99 39.78
CA PHE A 362 -17.65 23.11 38.85
C PHE A 362 -17.25 24.39 39.59
N ASN A 363 -16.02 24.85 39.39
CA ASN A 363 -15.67 26.25 39.61
C ASN A 363 -15.73 26.97 38.27
N GLN A 364 -16.81 27.72 38.04
CA GLN A 364 -16.83 28.72 36.99
C GLN A 364 -15.97 29.90 37.44
N GLN A 365 -14.70 29.91 37.04
CA GLN A 365 -14.00 31.16 36.84
C GLN A 365 -14.21 31.60 35.38
N GLN A 366 -14.71 32.83 35.28
CA GLN A 366 -14.82 33.72 34.11
C GLN A 366 -16.15 33.78 33.35
N ILE A 367 -16.91 34.79 33.80
CA ILE A 367 -17.91 35.67 33.16
C ILE A 367 -19.35 35.17 33.09
#